data_AF-A0A7R7XVK6-F1
#
_entry.id   AF-A0A7R7XVK6-F1
#
_cell.length_a   1.000
_cell.length_b   1.000
_cell.length_c   1.000
_cell.angle_alpha   90.00
_cell.angle_beta   90.00
_cell.angle_gamma   90.00
#
_symmetry.space_group_name_H-M   'P 1'
#
loop_
_entity.id
_entity.type
_entity.pdbx_description
1 polymer ?
#
loop_
_entity_poly.entity_id
_entity_poly.type
_entity_poly.pdbx_seq_one_letter_code
_entity_poly.pdbx_strand_id
1 'polypeptide(L)'
;MRFTTQILTGAAALTNTMGALAGLATTTHYSDGLQGACGCGNNAGTFDWQYGITSGVYTAAASQGLFDGGGMEHWCGSGCGKCYRLTSTGVSSCETCGNGGEGGKSITVMVTNLCPFVGNEQWCPQPGSLNPQGDGLPWGCWVEVEDL
;
A
#
# COMPACT_ATOMS: atom_id res chain seq x y z
N MET A 1 9.73 5.54 -2.08
CA MET A 1 10.73 4.44 -2.05
C MET A 1 10.26 3.29 -2.93
N ARG A 2 11.16 2.49 -3.55
CA ARG A 2 10.76 1.33 -4.38
C ARG A 2 10.84 0.02 -3.60
N PHE A 3 9.79 -0.78 -3.69
CA PHE A 3 9.67 -2.07 -3.01
C PHE A 3 9.19 -3.16 -3.97
N THR A 4 9.59 -4.41 -3.75
CA THR A 4 8.92 -5.57 -4.33
C THR A 4 7.76 -5.98 -3.43
N THR A 5 6.57 -6.19 -4.00
CA THR A 5 5.35 -6.52 -3.26
C THR A 5 5.00 -8.00 -3.37
N GLN A 6 4.54 -8.60 -2.26
CA GLN A 6 3.94 -9.93 -2.25
C GLN A 6 2.68 -9.92 -1.38
N ILE A 7 1.57 -10.48 -1.89
CA ILE A 7 0.34 -10.67 -1.11
C ILE A 7 0.54 -11.85 -0.15
N LEU A 8 0.27 -11.65 1.13
CA LEU A 8 0.28 -12.71 2.14
C LEU A 8 -1.11 -13.36 2.17
N THR A 9 -1.27 -14.55 1.58
CA THR A 9 -2.49 -15.36 1.71
C THR A 9 -2.33 -16.37 2.85
N GLY A 10 -3.34 -16.48 3.72
CA GLY A 10 -3.41 -17.52 4.78
C GLY A 10 -3.50 -18.93 4.19
N ALA A 11 -2.78 -19.88 4.76
CA ALA A 11 -2.39 -21.15 4.15
C ALA A 11 -3.52 -22.17 3.88
N ALA A 12 -3.53 -22.76 2.68
CA ALA A 12 -3.66 -24.20 2.43
C ALA A 12 -3.13 -24.52 1.03
N ALA A 13 -2.23 -25.51 0.95
CA ALA A 13 -1.58 -25.93 -0.28
C ALA A 13 -2.58 -26.41 -1.33
N LEU A 14 -2.58 -25.77 -2.51
CA LEU A 14 -2.83 -26.39 -3.80
C LEU A 14 -2.03 -25.60 -4.84
N THR A 15 -1.19 -26.31 -5.57
CA THR A 15 -0.40 -25.82 -6.69
C THR A 15 -1.29 -25.13 -7.72
N ASN A 16 -1.41 -23.82 -7.62
CA ASN A 16 -1.67 -22.96 -8.75
C ASN A 16 -0.43 -22.08 -8.89
N THR A 17 0.22 -22.17 -10.05
CA THR A 17 1.11 -21.16 -10.58
C THR A 17 0.31 -19.87 -10.81
N MET A 18 -0.22 -19.27 -9.75
CA MET A 18 -0.51 -17.85 -9.75
C MET A 18 0.83 -17.20 -9.51
N GLY A 19 1.45 -16.74 -10.59
CA GLY A 19 2.68 -15.98 -10.51
C GLY A 19 2.52 -14.96 -9.39
N ALA A 20 3.41 -15.02 -8.41
CA ALA A 20 3.58 -13.89 -7.51
C ALA A 20 3.69 -12.68 -8.43
N LEU A 21 2.72 -11.77 -8.40
CA LEU A 21 2.87 -10.47 -9.03
C LEU A 21 3.92 -9.79 -8.17
N ALA A 22 5.20 -10.11 -8.40
CA ALA A 22 6.35 -9.40 -7.89
C ALA A 22 6.40 -8.06 -8.65
N GLY A 23 5.36 -7.25 -8.40
CA GLY A 23 5.24 -5.91 -8.90
C GLY A 23 6.11 -4.99 -8.05
N LEU A 24 6.74 -4.03 -8.71
CA LEU A 24 7.35 -2.92 -8.00
C LEU A 24 6.25 -2.01 -7.47
N ALA A 25 6.42 -1.59 -6.22
CA ALA A 25 5.58 -0.67 -5.50
C ALA A 25 6.37 0.60 -5.22
N THR A 26 5.67 1.72 -5.24
CA THR A 26 6.17 2.94 -4.62
C THR A 26 5.48 3.14 -3.29
N THR A 27 6.20 3.69 -2.32
CA THR A 27 5.62 4.11 -1.05
C THR A 27 5.93 5.57 -0.78
N THR A 28 4.98 6.23 -0.16
CA THR A 28 5.15 7.51 0.54
C THR A 28 4.73 7.31 1.99
N HIS A 29 5.00 8.34 2.79
CA HIS A 29 4.56 8.42 4.16
C HIS A 29 3.44 9.46 4.25
N TYR A 30 2.42 9.19 5.08
CA TYR A 30 1.32 10.12 5.30
C TYR A 30 0.84 10.07 6.75
N SER A 31 0.16 11.13 7.19
CA SER A 31 -0.50 11.18 8.49
C SER A 31 -1.67 12.16 8.39
N ASP A 32 -2.90 11.65 8.49
CA ASP A 32 -4.13 12.44 8.42
C ASP A 32 -4.96 12.39 9.73
N GLY A 33 -4.70 11.41 10.60
CA GLY A 33 -5.41 11.19 11.86
C GLY A 33 -6.87 10.75 11.69
N LEU A 34 -7.30 10.41 10.47
CA LEU A 34 -8.67 10.07 10.15
C LEU A 34 -8.98 8.59 10.41
N GLN A 35 -10.27 8.27 10.51
CA GLN A 35 -10.73 6.88 10.70
C GLN A 35 -10.25 5.90 9.62
N GLY A 36 -9.96 6.40 8.42
CA GLY A 36 -9.60 5.62 7.26
C GLY A 36 -10.79 4.92 6.59
N ALA A 37 -10.67 4.68 5.29
CA ALA A 37 -11.72 4.13 4.43
C ALA A 37 -12.13 2.68 4.75
N CYS A 38 -11.37 1.96 5.58
CA CYS A 38 -11.77 0.63 6.09
C CYS A 38 -12.50 0.69 7.44
N GLY A 39 -12.75 1.89 7.98
CA GLY A 39 -13.47 2.05 9.23
C GLY A 39 -12.68 1.72 10.49
N CYS A 40 -11.34 1.75 10.43
CA CYS A 40 -10.44 1.38 11.52
C CYS A 40 -10.26 2.49 12.58
N GLY A 41 -11.35 3.15 12.95
CA GLY A 41 -11.35 4.28 13.90
C GLY A 41 -12.77 4.61 14.36
N ASN A 42 -12.95 5.81 14.91
CA ASN A 42 -14.24 6.30 15.37
C ASN A 42 -14.41 7.81 15.03
N ASN A 43 -15.50 8.41 15.51
CA ASN A 43 -15.77 9.84 15.28
C ASN A 43 -14.71 10.80 15.85
N ALA A 44 -13.78 10.32 16.69
CA ALA A 44 -12.65 11.07 17.22
C ALA A 44 -11.35 10.87 16.44
N GLY A 45 -11.31 9.94 15.45
CA GLY A 45 -10.16 9.72 14.59
C GLY A 45 -9.75 8.24 14.47
N THR A 46 -8.52 8.04 13.99
CA THR A 46 -7.85 6.73 13.88
C THR A 46 -7.70 6.04 15.25
N PHE A 47 -7.69 4.70 15.30
CA PHE A 47 -7.32 3.98 16.52
C PHE A 47 -5.81 3.94 16.72
N ASP A 48 -5.33 4.02 17.97
CA ASP A 48 -3.90 4.05 18.31
C ASP A 48 -3.05 2.93 17.69
N TRP A 49 -3.63 1.74 17.48
CA TRP A 49 -2.91 0.62 16.88
C TRP A 49 -2.56 0.83 15.41
N GLN A 50 -3.25 1.75 14.72
CA GLN A 50 -2.99 2.02 13.30
C GLN A 50 -1.60 2.64 13.09
N TYR A 51 -1.13 3.46 14.03
CA TYR A 51 0.20 4.05 14.01
C TYR A 51 1.37 3.08 14.11
N GLY A 52 1.09 1.78 14.29
CA GLY A 52 2.10 0.74 14.38
C GLY A 52 1.55 -0.47 15.10
N ILE A 53 1.20 -1.51 14.33
CA ILE A 53 0.59 -2.73 14.88
C ILE A 53 1.60 -3.45 15.76
N THR A 54 2.81 -3.67 15.23
CA THR A 54 3.97 -4.22 15.93
C THR A 54 5.22 -3.93 15.11
N SER A 55 6.41 -4.18 15.67
CA SER A 55 7.68 -3.97 14.96
C SER A 55 7.68 -4.70 13.61
N GLY A 56 7.77 -3.94 12.51
CA GLY A 56 7.78 -4.46 11.15
C GLY A 56 6.41 -4.70 10.52
N VAL A 57 5.32 -4.36 11.21
CA VAL A 57 3.93 -4.43 10.71
C VAL A 57 3.23 -3.09 10.90
N TYR A 58 2.82 -2.47 9.80
CA TYR A 58 2.25 -1.12 9.76
C TYR A 58 0.88 -1.12 9.06
N THR A 59 0.13 -0.03 9.19
CA THR A 59 -1.06 0.20 8.36
C THR A 59 -0.70 1.00 7.11
N ALA A 60 -1.64 1.01 6.17
CA ALA A 60 -1.48 1.80 4.97
C ALA A 60 -2.77 2.20 4.25
N ALA A 61 -2.65 3.31 3.49
CA ALA A 61 -3.58 3.67 2.44
C ALA A 61 -3.16 3.04 1.10
N ALA A 62 -4.05 2.28 0.49
CA ALA A 62 -3.78 1.61 -0.79
C ALA A 62 -4.36 2.39 -1.97
N SER A 63 -3.70 2.36 -3.14
CA SER A 63 -4.29 2.92 -4.37
C SER A 63 -5.63 2.28 -4.71
N GLN A 64 -6.51 3.00 -5.43
CA GLN A 64 -7.88 2.56 -5.75
C GLN A 64 -7.96 1.12 -6.29
N GLY A 65 -7.04 0.73 -7.19
CA GLY A 65 -7.00 -0.63 -7.73
C GLY A 65 -6.70 -1.73 -6.70
N LEU A 66 -5.95 -1.41 -5.65
CA LEU A 66 -5.66 -2.32 -4.53
C LEU A 66 -6.74 -2.27 -3.45
N PHE A 67 -7.24 -1.07 -3.16
CA PHE A 67 -8.29 -0.85 -2.16
C PHE A 67 -9.59 -1.55 -2.57
N ASP A 68 -9.95 -1.55 -3.85
CA ASP A 68 -11.21 -2.14 -4.31
C ASP A 68 -11.14 -2.97 -5.61
N GLY A 69 -9.97 -3.55 -5.91
CA GLY A 69 -9.87 -4.53 -7.02
C GLY A 69 -10.23 -3.98 -8.40
N GLY A 70 -10.21 -2.66 -8.59
CA GLY A 70 -10.62 -1.98 -9.83
C GLY A 70 -12.01 -1.34 -9.81
N GLY A 71 -12.75 -1.46 -8.70
CA GLY A 71 -13.95 -0.67 -8.44
C GLY A 71 -13.65 0.78 -8.05
N MET A 72 -14.69 1.55 -7.77
CA MET A 72 -14.65 2.99 -7.46
C MET A 72 -15.10 3.28 -6.02
N GLU A 73 -15.14 2.25 -5.18
CA GLU A 73 -15.62 2.32 -3.83
C GLU A 73 -14.59 3.09 -2.99
N HIS A 74 -15.10 3.98 -2.14
CA HIS A 74 -14.30 4.82 -1.25
C HIS A 74 -14.47 4.44 0.23
N TRP A 75 -15.21 3.37 0.50
CA TRP A 75 -15.50 2.89 1.85
C TRP A 75 -15.69 1.38 1.84
N CYS A 76 -15.04 0.68 2.78
CA CYS A 76 -15.08 -0.78 2.91
C CYS A 76 -14.76 -1.53 1.61
N GLY A 77 -13.75 -1.07 0.86
CA GLY A 77 -13.31 -1.73 -0.36
C GLY A 77 -12.85 -3.16 -0.11
N SER A 78 -12.90 -3.99 -1.15
CA SER A 78 -12.55 -5.41 -1.09
C SER A 78 -11.07 -5.69 -0.72
N GLY A 79 -10.23 -4.67 -0.70
CA GLY A 79 -8.83 -4.68 -0.26
C GLY A 79 -8.62 -4.44 1.24
N CYS A 80 -9.63 -3.97 1.96
CA CYS A 80 -9.52 -3.70 3.39
C CYS A 80 -9.08 -4.94 4.20
N GLY A 81 -8.12 -4.75 5.10
CA GLY A 81 -7.53 -5.79 5.95
C GLY A 81 -6.53 -6.70 5.23
N LYS A 82 -6.32 -6.57 3.91
CA LYS A 82 -5.29 -7.35 3.21
C LYS A 82 -3.90 -6.88 3.61
N CYS A 83 -3.00 -7.85 3.76
CA CYS A 83 -1.61 -7.61 4.12
C CYS A 83 -0.67 -7.83 2.93
N TYR A 84 0.27 -6.91 2.75
CA TYR A 84 1.28 -6.97 1.71
C TYR A 84 2.67 -6.96 2.36
N ARG A 85 3.57 -7.80 1.86
CA ARG A 85 4.99 -7.73 2.22
C ARG A 85 5.72 -6.86 1.22
N LEU A 86 6.27 -5.75 1.70
CA LEU A 86 7.09 -4.83 0.91
C LEU A 86 8.56 -5.10 1.21
N THR A 87 9.35 -5.41 0.19
CA THR A 87 10.80 -5.62 0.32
C THR A 87 11.57 -4.53 -0.41
N SER A 88 12.36 -3.74 0.30
CA SER A 88 13.05 -2.58 -0.27
C SER A 88 14.03 -3.02 -1.35
N THR A 89 14.06 -2.32 -2.47
CA THR A 89 15.08 -2.54 -3.51
C THR A 89 16.38 -1.82 -3.22
N GLY A 90 16.43 -0.96 -2.20
CA GLY A 90 17.56 -0.06 -1.95
C GLY A 90 17.56 1.21 -2.79
N VAL A 91 16.54 1.40 -3.64
CA VAL A 91 16.47 2.51 -4.60
C VAL A 91 15.24 3.38 -4.32
N SER A 92 15.41 4.70 -4.41
CA SER A 92 14.30 5.65 -4.30
C SER A 92 13.45 5.68 -5.58
N SER A 93 12.22 6.20 -5.47
CA SER A 93 11.32 6.29 -6.63
C SER A 93 11.76 7.36 -7.63
N CYS A 94 12.34 8.45 -7.12
CA CYS A 94 12.97 9.52 -7.87
C CYS A 94 14.17 10.09 -7.10
N GLU A 95 15.02 10.88 -7.77
CA GLU A 95 16.25 11.45 -7.17
C GLU A 95 15.99 12.34 -5.95
N THR A 96 14.81 12.97 -5.85
CA THR A 96 14.44 13.89 -4.77
C THR A 96 13.38 13.35 -3.82
N CYS A 97 12.90 12.11 -4.02
CA CYS A 97 11.76 11.52 -3.32
C CYS A 97 12.14 10.80 -2.01
N GLY A 98 13.24 11.22 -1.38
CA GLY A 98 13.82 10.60 -0.19
C GLY A 98 14.80 9.47 -0.49
N ASN A 99 15.43 8.94 0.57
CA ASN A 99 16.37 7.83 0.46
C ASN A 99 15.63 6.49 0.34
N GLY A 100 16.10 5.60 -0.53
CA GLY A 100 15.66 4.20 -0.53
C GLY A 100 15.92 3.57 0.84
N GLY A 101 14.94 2.84 1.40
CA GLY A 101 15.18 2.02 2.58
C GLY A 101 16.27 0.97 2.30
N GLU A 102 16.93 0.44 3.33
CA GLU A 102 18.00 -0.55 3.16
C GLU A 102 17.54 -1.74 2.29
N GLY A 103 18.27 -2.00 1.20
CA GLY A 103 17.91 -3.04 0.23
C GLY A 103 17.80 -4.43 0.88
N GLY A 104 16.75 -5.17 0.53
CA GLY A 104 16.47 -6.51 1.06
C GLY A 104 15.77 -6.54 2.42
N LYS A 105 15.56 -5.39 3.09
CA LYS A 105 14.70 -5.32 4.27
C LYS A 105 13.24 -5.39 3.88
N SER A 106 12.45 -6.12 4.66
CA SER A 106 11.02 -6.27 4.44
C SER A 106 10.21 -5.72 5.61
N ILE A 107 9.06 -5.13 5.26
CA ILE A 107 8.00 -4.77 6.20
C ILE A 107 6.68 -5.40 5.72
N THR A 108 5.73 -5.54 6.62
CA THR A 108 4.34 -5.89 6.29
C THR A 108 3.47 -4.66 6.47
N VAL A 109 2.57 -4.42 5.53
CA VAL A 109 1.61 -3.33 5.55
C VAL A 109 0.20 -3.89 5.42
N MET A 110 -0.72 -3.43 6.25
CA MET A 110 -2.14 -3.80 6.21
C MET A 110 -2.96 -2.65 5.66
N VAL A 111 -3.81 -2.92 4.68
CA VAL A 111 -4.68 -1.89 4.10
C VAL A 111 -5.78 -1.52 5.07
N THR A 112 -5.78 -0.28 5.55
CA THR A 112 -6.82 0.28 6.43
C THR A 112 -7.44 1.57 5.88
N ASN A 113 -6.86 2.11 4.81
CA ASN A 113 -7.34 3.32 4.19
C ASN A 113 -7.22 3.27 2.65
N LEU A 114 -7.81 4.27 1.99
CA LEU A 114 -7.76 4.46 0.55
C LEU A 114 -6.88 5.67 0.23
N CYS A 115 -6.04 5.51 -0.78
CA CYS A 115 -5.49 6.63 -1.53
C CYS A 115 -6.31 6.91 -2.79
N PRO A 116 -7.11 7.99 -2.80
CA PRO A 116 -7.85 8.37 -3.98
C PRO A 116 -6.88 8.94 -5.03
N PHE A 117 -7.21 8.74 -6.32
CA PHE A 117 -6.46 9.35 -7.42
C PHE A 117 -6.46 10.88 -7.35
N VAL A 118 -7.63 11.49 -7.09
CA VAL A 118 -7.77 12.94 -7.03
C VAL A 118 -6.96 13.49 -5.86
N GLY A 119 -6.02 14.38 -6.16
CA GLY A 119 -5.08 14.96 -5.20
C GLY A 119 -3.81 14.15 -4.96
N ASN A 120 -3.74 12.90 -5.45
CA ASN A 120 -2.57 12.03 -5.34
C ASN A 120 -2.16 11.44 -6.70
N GLU A 121 -2.44 12.14 -7.81
CA GLU A 121 -2.31 11.63 -9.18
C GLU A 121 -0.89 11.15 -9.50
N GLN A 122 0.10 11.78 -8.86
CA GLN A 122 1.51 11.45 -8.98
C GLN A 122 1.86 10.06 -8.41
N TRP A 123 1.09 9.58 -7.44
CA TRP A 123 1.42 8.43 -6.61
C TRP A 123 0.39 7.31 -6.68
N CYS A 124 -0.89 7.67 -6.76
CA CYS A 124 -2.05 6.78 -6.76
C CYS A 124 -2.73 6.84 -8.12
N PRO A 125 -2.27 6.07 -9.12
CA PRO A 125 -2.87 6.10 -10.45
C PRO A 125 -4.33 5.63 -10.39
N GLN A 126 -5.12 6.12 -11.36
CA GLN A 126 -6.43 5.53 -11.63
C GLN A 126 -6.29 4.04 -11.95
N PRO A 127 -7.28 3.20 -11.58
CA PRO A 127 -7.30 1.80 -11.98
C PRO A 127 -7.06 1.63 -13.49
N GLY A 128 -6.10 0.78 -13.87
CA GLY A 128 -5.73 0.55 -15.28
C GLY A 128 -4.76 1.56 -15.88
N SER A 129 -4.36 2.61 -15.14
CA SER A 129 -3.34 3.57 -15.57
C SER A 129 -1.96 3.23 -15.01
N LEU A 130 -0.91 3.67 -15.72
CA LEU A 130 0.46 3.53 -15.22
C LEU A 130 0.74 4.51 -14.08
N ASN A 131 1.48 4.06 -13.07
CA ASN A 131 2.00 4.96 -12.04
C ASN A 131 3.17 5.79 -12.61
N PRO A 132 3.10 7.13 -12.67
CA PRO A 132 4.19 7.97 -13.20
C PRO A 132 5.49 7.89 -12.39
N GLN A 133 5.37 7.57 -11.09
CA GLN A 133 6.50 7.40 -10.15
C GLN A 133 6.92 5.93 -9.99
N GLY A 134 6.09 4.99 -10.45
CA GLY A 134 6.36 3.57 -10.46
C GLY A 134 6.99 3.11 -11.78
N ASP A 135 7.47 1.87 -11.82
CA ASP A 135 8.20 1.30 -12.97
C ASP A 135 7.29 0.95 -14.17
N GLY A 136 6.28 1.78 -14.48
CA GLY A 136 5.46 1.64 -15.68
C GLY A 136 4.55 0.41 -15.69
N LEU A 137 4.14 -0.12 -14.52
CA LEU A 137 3.15 -1.18 -14.42
C LEU A 137 1.74 -0.61 -14.18
N PRO A 138 0.69 -1.13 -14.83
CA PRO A 138 -0.71 -0.71 -14.63
C PRO A 138 -1.27 -1.07 -13.25
N TRP A 139 -0.46 -1.77 -12.44
CA TRP A 139 -0.73 -2.22 -11.07
C TRP A 139 0.35 -1.76 -10.10
N GLY A 140 1.10 -0.69 -10.42
CA GLY A 140 2.13 -0.13 -9.55
C GLY A 140 1.55 0.10 -8.16
N CYS A 141 1.83 -0.83 -7.26
CA CYS A 141 1.20 -0.88 -5.95
C CYS A 141 1.67 0.35 -5.18
N TRP A 142 0.74 1.19 -4.76
CA TRP A 142 1.09 2.28 -3.86
C TRP A 142 0.49 2.04 -2.50
N VAL A 143 1.36 2.15 -1.51
CA VAL A 143 1.08 1.96 -0.10
C VAL A 143 1.64 3.18 0.60
N GLU A 144 0.75 3.95 1.18
CA GLU A 144 1.07 5.06 2.07
C GLU A 144 1.18 4.52 3.48
N VAL A 145 2.37 4.51 4.07
CA VAL A 145 2.55 4.02 5.45
C VAL A 145 2.19 5.15 6.41
N GLU A 146 1.34 4.84 7.40
CA GLU A 146 0.91 5.77 8.44
C GLU A 146 1.90 5.71 9.63
N ASP A 147 2.65 6.80 9.89
CA ASP A 147 3.45 6.96 11.12
C ASP A 147 2.90 8.13 11.99
N LEU A 148 3.35 8.17 13.25
CA LEU A 148 3.15 9.25 14.23
C LEU A 148 4.00 10.50 13.92
#